data_AF-E9FWW3-F1
#
_entry.id   AF-E9FWW3-F1
#
_cell.length_a   1.000
_cell.length_b   1.000
_cell.length_c   1.000
_cell.angle_alpha   90.00
_cell.angle_beta   90.00
_cell.angle_gamma   90.00
#
_symmetry.space_group_name_H-M   'P 1'
#
loop_
_entity.id
_entity.type
_entity.pdbx_description
1 polymer ?
#
loop_
_entity_poly.entity_id
_entity_poly.type
_entity_poly.pdbx_seq_one_letter_code
_entity_poly.pdbx_strand_id
1 'polypeptide(L)'
;MAVKTGYWNLRGYMQPIRLLLAYAGVEYEDKRYNIGPAPDYERSEWLNDKFNLGLDFPNVGYCPYYIDGDVKLSQTFAILKYLGRKNNMAARTEEEQIRVDLIEAEAIDMRIRWSTLCYNADFEKMKPDYIKNVAVKLKEVSTFLGSHPYFAGQNITYIDFVMYELLDQNSDSGDT
;
A
#
# COMPACT_ATOMS: atom_id res chain seq x y z
N MET A 1 6.71 6.71 23.43
CA MET A 1 7.70 5.99 22.60
C MET A 1 7.56 6.48 21.18
N ALA A 2 8.64 6.57 20.41
CA ALA A 2 8.55 6.92 18.99
C ALA A 2 7.82 5.81 18.22
N VAL A 3 6.95 6.19 17.28
CA VAL A 3 6.30 5.27 16.35
C VAL A 3 7.38 4.56 15.54
N LYS A 4 7.26 3.24 15.35
CA LYS A 4 8.19 2.46 14.52
C LYS A 4 7.44 1.80 13.39
N THR A 5 8.01 1.87 12.21
CA THR A 5 7.54 1.11 11.06
C THR A 5 8.65 0.23 10.54
N GLY A 6 8.30 -0.88 9.89
CA GLY A 6 9.32 -1.66 9.20
C GLY A 6 8.82 -2.36 7.97
N TYR A 7 9.68 -2.35 6.96
CA TYR A 7 9.47 -2.99 5.69
C TYR A 7 10.80 -3.17 4.96
N TRP A 8 10.78 -3.89 3.85
CA TRP A 8 11.93 -3.96 2.94
C TRP A 8 12.37 -2.56 2.49
N ASN A 9 13.65 -2.41 2.17
CA ASN A 9 14.24 -1.19 1.61
C ASN A 9 13.83 -0.99 0.14
N LEU A 10 12.52 -0.84 -0.06
CA LEU A 10 11.85 -0.63 -1.33
C LEU A 10 10.56 0.16 -1.09
N ARG A 11 9.93 0.61 -2.18
CA ARG A 11 8.68 1.38 -2.18
C ARG A 11 7.50 0.49 -1.73
N GLY A 12 7.06 -0.42 -2.61
CA GLY A 12 6.13 -1.52 -2.33
C GLY A 12 4.91 -1.15 -1.50
N TYR A 13 4.46 -2.07 -0.65
CA TYR A 13 3.25 -1.88 0.16
C TYR A 13 3.40 -0.85 1.30
N MET A 14 4.62 -0.44 1.64
CA MET A 14 4.87 0.52 2.72
C MET A 14 4.71 1.97 2.25
N GLN A 15 4.80 2.24 0.95
CA GLN A 15 4.77 3.61 0.45
C GLN A 15 3.48 4.38 0.79
N PRO A 16 2.26 3.81 0.65
CA PRO A 16 1.05 4.51 1.07
C PRO A 16 1.05 4.87 2.56
N ILE A 17 1.64 4.02 3.41
CA ILE A 17 1.74 4.27 4.86
C ILE A 17 2.74 5.41 5.13
N ARG A 18 3.90 5.43 4.46
CA ARG A 18 4.88 6.51 4.58
C ARG A 18 4.28 7.86 4.19
N LEU A 19 3.53 7.89 3.08
CA LEU A 19 2.86 9.10 2.61
C LEU A 19 1.79 9.58 3.61
N LEU A 20 0.98 8.67 4.14
CA LEU A 20 -0.03 9.01 5.14
C LEU A 20 0.60 9.56 6.42
N LEU A 21 1.66 8.91 6.93
CA LEU A 21 2.37 9.38 8.12
C LEU A 21 2.97 10.78 7.92
N ALA A 22 3.58 11.02 6.76
CA ALA A 22 4.12 12.32 6.40
C ALA A 22 3.02 13.39 6.30
N TYR A 23 1.89 13.08 5.65
CA TYR A 23 0.75 13.99 5.55
C TYR A 23 0.15 14.32 6.91
N ALA A 24 0.07 13.32 7.81
CA ALA A 24 -0.42 13.50 9.17
C ALA A 24 0.59 14.18 10.12
N GLY A 25 1.82 14.48 9.66
CA GLY A 25 2.87 15.06 10.49
C GLY A 25 3.30 14.14 11.65
N VAL A 26 3.17 12.82 11.48
CA VAL A 26 3.56 11.85 12.49
C VAL A 26 5.04 11.51 12.32
N GLU A 27 5.84 11.80 13.34
CA GLU A 27 7.24 11.37 13.40
C GLU A 27 7.34 9.87 13.66
N TYR A 28 8.18 9.17 12.88
CA TYR A 28 8.36 7.72 12.98
C TYR A 28 9.78 7.27 12.61
N GLU A 29 10.20 6.15 13.19
CA GLU A 29 11.41 5.42 12.82
C GLU A 29 11.08 4.45 11.66
N ASP A 30 11.61 4.70 10.45
CA ASP A 30 11.44 3.83 9.27
C ASP A 30 12.55 2.78 9.20
N LYS A 31 12.34 1.60 9.81
CA LYS A 31 13.27 0.48 9.70
C LYS A 31 13.19 -0.18 8.33
N ARG A 32 14.23 0.00 7.52
CA ARG A 32 14.34 -0.55 6.17
C ARG A 32 15.23 -1.78 6.11
N TYR A 33 14.63 -2.95 5.99
CA TYR A 33 15.33 -4.23 5.88
C TYR A 33 15.94 -4.40 4.50
N ASN A 34 17.24 -4.68 4.43
CA ASN A 34 17.92 -4.92 3.16
C ASN A 34 17.77 -6.37 2.73
N ILE A 35 17.77 -6.58 1.42
CA ILE A 35 17.84 -7.90 0.80
C ILE A 35 19.27 -8.06 0.29
N GLY A 36 19.90 -9.20 0.56
CA GLY A 36 21.25 -9.53 0.09
C GLY A 36 21.36 -9.52 -1.44
N PRO A 37 22.59 -9.56 -1.98
CA PRO A 37 22.81 -9.51 -3.42
C PRO A 37 22.23 -10.72 -4.15
N ALA A 38 21.97 -10.55 -5.44
CA ALA A 38 21.63 -11.67 -6.32
C ALA A 38 22.79 -12.67 -6.40
N PRO A 39 22.51 -13.97 -6.61
CA PRO A 39 21.19 -14.57 -6.81
C PRO A 39 20.50 -15.02 -5.51
N ASP A 40 21.19 -14.95 -4.38
CA ASP A 40 20.74 -15.58 -3.13
C ASP A 40 19.65 -14.79 -2.42
N TYR A 41 19.63 -13.46 -2.59
CA TYR A 41 18.61 -12.57 -2.02
C TYR A 41 18.35 -12.84 -0.53
N GLU A 42 19.43 -12.89 0.26
CA GLU A 42 19.39 -13.20 1.67
C GLU A 42 18.49 -12.23 2.45
N ARG A 43 17.67 -12.77 3.35
CA ARG A 43 16.65 -12.02 4.12
C ARG A 43 16.89 -12.07 5.63
N SER A 44 18.12 -12.36 6.05
CA SER A 44 18.48 -12.61 7.45
C SER A 44 18.16 -11.45 8.38
N GLU A 45 18.36 -10.20 7.95
CA GLU A 45 18.04 -9.01 8.74
C GLU A 45 16.58 -9.03 9.23
N TRP A 46 15.64 -9.35 8.33
CA TRP A 46 14.23 -9.48 8.67
C TRP A 46 13.94 -10.76 9.47
N LEU A 47 14.51 -11.90 9.06
CA LEU A 47 14.24 -13.19 9.71
C LEU A 47 14.68 -13.21 11.18
N ASN A 48 15.73 -12.47 11.53
CA ASN A 48 16.22 -12.33 12.90
C ASN A 48 15.27 -11.51 13.79
N ASP A 49 14.56 -10.53 13.22
CA ASP A 49 13.62 -9.68 13.95
C ASP A 49 12.19 -10.24 13.98
N LYS A 50 11.82 -11.05 12.97
CA LYS A 50 10.45 -11.45 12.65
C LYS A 50 9.60 -11.85 13.86
N PHE A 51 10.15 -12.65 14.77
CA PHE A 51 9.43 -13.19 15.92
C PHE A 51 9.66 -12.41 17.22
N ASN A 52 10.52 -11.39 17.21
CA ASN A 52 10.92 -10.61 18.39
C ASN A 52 10.12 -9.30 18.55
N LEU A 53 9.27 -8.96 17.57
CA LEU A 53 8.48 -7.71 17.57
C LEU A 53 7.16 -7.82 18.37
N GLY A 54 6.71 -9.05 18.66
CA GLY A 54 5.44 -9.31 19.35
C GLY A 54 4.22 -8.94 18.49
N LEU A 55 4.29 -9.18 17.19
CA LEU A 55 3.17 -9.05 16.25
C LEU A 55 2.31 -10.31 16.29
N ASP A 56 0.98 -10.17 16.25
CA ASP A 56 0.05 -11.31 16.20
C ASP A 56 0.24 -12.15 14.93
N PHE A 57 0.50 -11.49 13.80
CA PHE A 57 0.74 -12.12 12.51
C PHE A 57 2.08 -11.66 11.92
N PRO A 58 3.21 -12.26 12.34
CA PRO A 58 4.54 -11.87 11.89
C PRO A 58 4.84 -12.31 10.45
N ASN A 59 3.86 -12.64 9.60
CA ASN A 59 4.08 -13.14 8.24
C ASN A 59 4.36 -12.01 7.21
N VAL A 60 5.22 -11.06 7.63
CA VAL A 60 5.69 -9.82 6.97
C VAL A 60 6.59 -10.08 5.74
N GLY A 61 6.60 -11.29 5.16
CA GLY A 61 7.34 -11.54 3.92
C GLY A 61 6.92 -10.60 2.79
N TYR A 62 5.67 -10.11 2.86
CA TYR A 62 5.08 -9.24 1.85
C TYR A 62 4.42 -7.96 2.41
N CYS A 63 4.11 -7.89 3.71
CA CYS A 63 3.32 -6.79 4.30
C CYS A 63 4.08 -6.07 5.42
N PRO A 64 4.05 -4.73 5.51
CA PRO A 64 4.74 -3.92 6.53
C PRO A 64 4.19 -4.11 7.95
N TYR A 65 4.96 -3.66 8.95
CA TYR A 65 4.50 -3.53 10.34
C TYR A 65 4.52 -2.08 10.84
N TYR A 66 3.71 -1.83 11.86
CA TYR A 66 3.58 -0.57 12.58
C TYR A 66 3.50 -0.82 14.08
N ILE A 67 4.29 -0.10 14.88
CA ILE A 67 4.34 -0.22 16.34
C ILE A 67 4.23 1.18 16.96
N ASP A 68 3.25 1.36 17.83
CA ASP A 68 2.97 2.59 18.56
C ASP A 68 2.56 2.24 20.00
N GLY A 69 3.57 2.16 20.87
CA GLY A 69 3.37 1.68 22.24
C GLY A 69 2.85 0.24 22.27
N ASP A 70 1.66 0.06 22.82
CA ASP A 70 0.99 -1.24 22.91
C ASP A 70 0.30 -1.65 21.61
N VAL A 71 0.12 -0.72 20.66
CA VAL A 71 -0.49 -1.00 19.36
C VAL A 71 0.57 -1.58 18.43
N LYS A 72 0.41 -2.85 18.07
CA LYS A 72 1.32 -3.58 17.18
C LYS A 72 0.53 -4.18 16.03
N LEU A 73 0.74 -3.65 14.83
CA LEU A 73 -0.05 -3.99 13.65
C LEU A 73 0.84 -4.55 12.56
N SER A 74 0.27 -5.51 11.84
CA SER A 74 0.74 -5.99 10.54
C SER A 74 -0.41 -5.82 9.53
N GLN A 75 -0.17 -6.10 8.26
CA GLN A 75 -1.12 -5.89 7.15
C GLN A 75 -1.31 -4.41 6.77
N THR A 76 -1.03 -4.09 5.52
CA THR A 76 -1.03 -2.72 4.99
C THR A 76 -2.34 -1.99 5.25
N PHE A 77 -3.48 -2.58 4.89
CA PHE A 77 -4.79 -1.95 5.04
C PHE A 77 -5.23 -1.85 6.51
N ALA A 78 -4.82 -2.79 7.38
CA ALA A 78 -5.09 -2.67 8.81
C ALA A 78 -4.35 -1.48 9.42
N ILE A 79 -3.07 -1.30 9.05
CA ILE A 79 -2.25 -0.15 9.46
C ILE A 79 -2.86 1.16 8.93
N LEU A 80 -3.19 1.22 7.63
CA LEU A 80 -3.80 2.40 7.01
C LEU A 80 -5.14 2.76 7.64
N LYS A 81 -6.01 1.79 7.90
CA LYS A 81 -7.29 2.00 8.58
C LYS A 81 -7.10 2.51 10.02
N TYR A 82 -6.13 1.96 10.75
CA TYR A 82 -5.78 2.45 12.10
C TYR A 82 -5.30 3.90 12.06
N LEU A 83 -4.37 4.22 11.15
CA LEU A 83 -3.85 5.58 10.98
C LEU A 83 -4.93 6.55 10.49
N GLY A 84 -5.80 6.10 9.59
CA GLY A 84 -6.96 6.87 9.12
C GLY A 84 -7.87 7.26 10.28
N ARG A 85 -8.25 6.30 11.13
CA ARG A 85 -9.05 6.57 12.34
C ARG A 85 -8.33 7.51 13.31
N LYS A 86 -7.04 7.27 13.57
CA LYS A 86 -6.25 8.06 14.52
C LYS A 86 -6.07 9.52 14.09
N ASN A 87 -6.04 9.79 12.78
CA ASN A 87 -5.72 11.11 12.21
C ASN A 87 -6.91 11.75 11.47
N ASN A 88 -8.16 11.37 11.79
CA ASN A 88 -9.38 11.93 11.18
C ASN A 88 -9.49 11.80 9.65
N MET A 89 -8.83 10.78 9.08
CA MET A 89 -8.81 10.40 7.65
C MET A 89 -9.49 9.03 7.41
N ALA A 90 -10.45 8.69 8.26
CA ALA A 90 -11.40 7.60 8.00
C ALA A 90 -12.70 8.19 7.45
N ALA A 91 -13.46 7.38 6.71
CA ALA A 91 -14.81 7.73 6.30
C ALA A 91 -15.67 8.07 7.54
N ARG A 92 -16.51 9.09 7.40
CA ARG A 92 -17.34 9.64 8.47
C ARG A 92 -18.82 9.33 8.30
N THR A 93 -19.24 9.06 7.07
CA THR A 93 -20.62 8.67 6.76
C THR A 93 -20.64 7.31 6.08
N GLU A 94 -21.81 6.67 6.09
CA GLU A 94 -21.99 5.38 5.41
C GLU A 94 -21.71 5.52 3.91
N GLU A 95 -22.08 6.65 3.29
CA GLU A 95 -21.81 6.91 1.88
C GLU A 95 -20.30 7.00 1.59
N GLU A 96 -19.53 7.68 2.46
CA GLU A 96 -18.07 7.69 2.34
C GLU A 96 -17.49 6.29 2.55
N GLN A 97 -18.02 5.52 3.51
CA GLN A 97 -17.55 4.17 3.84
C GLN A 97 -17.80 3.20 2.68
N ILE A 98 -18.98 3.22 2.07
CA ILE A 98 -19.30 2.42 0.87
C ILE A 98 -18.31 2.71 -0.24
N ARG A 99 -17.99 3.99 -0.48
CA ARG A 99 -17.02 4.37 -1.52
C ARG A 99 -15.61 3.88 -1.19
N VAL A 100 -15.18 4.01 0.06
CA VAL A 100 -13.88 3.53 0.54
C VAL A 100 -13.76 2.03 0.41
N ASP A 101 -14.79 1.25 0.77
CA ASP A 101 -14.74 -0.21 0.70
C ASP A 101 -14.70 -0.72 -0.75
N LEU A 102 -15.47 -0.09 -1.66
CA LEU A 102 -15.46 -0.44 -3.08
C LEU A 102 -14.08 -0.16 -3.72
N ILE A 103 -13.52 1.02 -3.49
CA ILE A 103 -12.25 1.39 -4.09
C ILE A 103 -11.07 0.68 -3.42
N GLU A 104 -11.17 0.31 -2.13
CA GLU A 104 -10.20 -0.56 -1.46
C GLU A 104 -10.13 -1.95 -2.10
N ALA A 105 -11.29 -2.57 -2.35
CA ALA A 105 -11.34 -3.85 -3.03
C ALA A 105 -10.72 -3.77 -4.44
N GLU A 106 -11.05 -2.74 -5.21
CA GLU A 106 -10.47 -2.54 -6.53
C GLU A 106 -8.96 -2.24 -6.47
N ALA A 107 -8.50 -1.48 -5.48
CA ALA A 107 -7.08 -1.20 -5.27
C ALA A 107 -6.27 -2.49 -5.01
N ILE A 108 -6.81 -3.39 -4.20
CA ILE A 108 -6.20 -4.71 -3.93
C ILE A 108 -6.10 -5.50 -5.24
N ASP A 109 -7.17 -5.58 -6.01
CA ASP A 109 -7.23 -6.27 -7.29
C ASP A 109 -6.24 -5.70 -8.31
N MET A 110 -6.15 -4.38 -8.44
CA MET A 110 -5.19 -3.69 -9.30
C MET A 110 -3.74 -4.01 -8.89
N ARG A 111 -3.45 -3.95 -7.59
CA ARG A 111 -2.12 -4.25 -7.03
C ARG A 111 -1.71 -5.69 -7.30
N ILE A 112 -2.62 -6.65 -7.12
CA ILE A 112 -2.37 -8.07 -7.37
C ILE A 112 -2.08 -8.29 -8.85
N ARG A 113 -2.89 -7.73 -9.76
CA ARG A 113 -2.67 -7.86 -11.21
C ARG A 113 -1.32 -7.28 -11.64
N TRP A 114 -0.97 -6.08 -11.17
CA TRP A 114 0.33 -5.46 -11.46
C TRP A 114 1.49 -6.31 -10.94
N SER A 115 1.42 -6.73 -9.66
CA SER A 115 2.48 -7.55 -9.06
C SER A 115 2.64 -8.88 -9.78
N THR A 116 1.53 -9.48 -10.20
CA THR A 116 1.52 -10.74 -10.96
C THR A 116 2.22 -10.58 -12.30
N LEU A 117 2.00 -9.48 -13.01
CA LEU A 117 2.73 -9.16 -14.24
C LEU A 117 4.24 -9.02 -13.95
N CYS A 118 4.63 -8.12 -13.05
CA CYS A 118 6.03 -7.75 -12.83
C CYS A 118 6.92 -8.90 -12.33
N TYR A 119 6.36 -9.83 -11.56
CA TYR A 119 7.12 -10.99 -11.06
C TYR A 119 6.97 -12.24 -11.94
N ASN A 120 6.28 -12.14 -13.09
CA ASN A 120 6.13 -13.28 -13.99
C ASN A 120 7.37 -13.46 -14.89
N ALA A 121 7.79 -14.72 -15.09
CA ALA A 121 8.86 -15.04 -16.03
C ALA A 121 8.48 -14.72 -17.50
N ASP A 122 7.18 -14.73 -17.82
CA ASP A 122 6.64 -14.38 -19.15
C ASP A 122 6.21 -12.90 -19.26
N PHE A 123 6.79 -12.00 -18.45
CA PHE A 123 6.47 -10.57 -18.39
C PHE A 123 6.26 -9.93 -19.78
N GLU A 124 7.23 -10.09 -20.69
CA GLU A 124 7.20 -9.48 -22.03
C GLU A 124 6.02 -9.96 -22.88
N LYS A 125 5.57 -11.21 -22.68
CA LYS A 125 4.41 -11.75 -23.41
C LYS A 125 3.09 -11.26 -22.82
N MET A 126 3.04 -11.05 -21.51
CA MET A 126 1.82 -10.65 -20.79
C MET A 126 1.59 -9.12 -20.78
N LYS A 127 2.66 -8.33 -20.92
CA LYS A 127 2.62 -6.85 -20.87
C LYS A 127 1.60 -6.23 -21.84
N PRO A 128 1.50 -6.64 -23.13
CA PRO A 128 0.54 -6.02 -24.06
C PRO A 128 -0.91 -6.17 -23.62
N ASP A 129 -1.31 -7.36 -23.15
CA ASP A 129 -2.66 -7.62 -22.67
C ASP A 129 -2.94 -6.85 -21.37
N TYR A 130 -1.94 -6.74 -20.49
CA TYR A 130 -2.05 -5.91 -19.30
C TYR A 130 -2.32 -4.44 -19.64
N ILE A 131 -1.54 -3.84 -20.55
CA ILE A 131 -1.68 -2.43 -20.95
C ILE A 131 -3.09 -2.16 -21.50
N LYS A 132 -3.63 -3.07 -22.32
CA LYS A 132 -5.00 -2.95 -22.83
C LYS A 132 -6.04 -2.97 -21.71
N ASN A 133 -5.88 -3.87 -20.74
CA ASN A 133 -6.86 -4.06 -19.66
C ASN A 133 -6.76 -2.95 -18.60
N VAL A 134 -5.55 -2.47 -18.29
CA VAL A 134 -5.35 -1.40 -17.31
C VAL A 134 -5.94 -0.08 -17.81
N ALA A 135 -5.89 0.20 -19.12
CA ALA A 135 -6.54 1.39 -19.68
C ALA A 135 -8.08 1.39 -19.45
N VAL A 136 -8.73 0.23 -19.59
CA VAL A 136 -10.16 0.08 -19.27
C VAL A 136 -10.39 0.30 -17.78
N LYS A 137 -9.55 -0.30 -16.94
CA LYS A 137 -9.67 -0.16 -15.48
C LYS A 137 -9.46 1.28 -15.01
N LEU A 138 -8.48 2.00 -15.57
CA LEU A 138 -8.24 3.41 -15.25
C LEU A 138 -9.43 4.30 -15.65
N LYS A 139 -10.14 3.96 -16.73
CA LYS A 139 -11.38 4.65 -17.08
C LYS A 139 -12.49 4.40 -16.06
N GLU A 140 -12.63 3.18 -15.55
CA GLU A 140 -13.59 2.86 -14.47
C GLU A 140 -13.25 3.62 -13.19
N VAL A 141 -11.97 3.64 -12.78
CA VAL A 141 -11.48 4.40 -11.62
C VAL A 141 -11.73 5.91 -11.79
N SER A 142 -11.45 6.46 -12.98
CA SER A 142 -11.74 7.86 -13.32
C SER A 142 -13.23 8.17 -13.23
N THR A 143 -14.09 7.28 -13.72
CA THR A 143 -15.55 7.43 -13.63
C THR A 143 -16.03 7.38 -12.18
N PHE A 144 -15.45 6.50 -11.36
CA PHE A 144 -15.78 6.37 -9.95
C PHE A 144 -15.37 7.60 -9.13
N LEU A 145 -14.19 8.18 -9.41
CA LEU A 145 -13.77 9.45 -8.81
C LEU A 145 -14.72 10.59 -9.23
N GLY A 146 -15.06 10.65 -10.51
CA GLY A 146 -16.01 11.63 -11.04
C GLY A 146 -15.53 13.06 -10.81
N SER A 147 -16.37 13.90 -10.21
CA SER A 147 -16.05 15.29 -9.86
C SER A 147 -15.58 15.46 -8.41
N HIS A 148 -15.42 14.37 -7.66
CA HIS A 148 -14.95 14.45 -6.28
C HIS A 148 -13.44 14.75 -6.24
N PRO A 149 -12.98 15.57 -5.28
CA PRO A 149 -11.56 15.79 -5.08
C PRO A 149 -10.81 14.56 -4.56
N TYR A 150 -11.51 13.65 -3.87
CA TYR A 150 -10.96 12.43 -3.28
C TYR A 150 -11.89 11.24 -3.51
N PHE A 151 -11.37 10.02 -3.37
CA PHE A 151 -12.12 8.79 -3.66
C PHE A 151 -13.31 8.58 -2.72
N ALA A 152 -13.19 8.96 -1.45
CA ALA A 152 -14.29 8.92 -0.49
C ALA A 152 -15.34 10.02 -0.72
N GLY A 153 -14.99 11.10 -1.42
CA GLY A 153 -15.87 12.26 -1.63
C GLY A 153 -15.11 13.58 -1.45
N GLN A 154 -15.55 14.41 -0.50
CA GLN A 154 -14.98 15.75 -0.29
C GLN A 154 -13.73 15.76 0.59
N ASN A 155 -13.58 14.75 1.46
CA ASN A 155 -12.48 14.67 2.42
C ASN A 155 -11.47 13.62 1.97
N ILE A 156 -10.18 13.89 2.19
CA ILE A 156 -9.13 12.91 2.03
C ILE A 156 -9.27 11.79 3.08
N THR A 157 -9.02 10.57 2.66
CA THR A 157 -9.01 9.39 3.52
C THR A 157 -7.75 8.56 3.27
N TYR A 158 -7.53 7.54 4.10
CA TYR A 158 -6.38 6.64 3.94
C TYR A 158 -6.32 5.99 2.54
N ILE A 159 -7.46 5.82 1.86
CA ILE A 159 -7.52 5.11 0.57
C ILE A 159 -6.94 5.93 -0.57
N ASP A 160 -6.96 7.26 -0.46
CA ASP A 160 -6.39 8.17 -1.45
C ASP A 160 -4.87 7.99 -1.58
N PHE A 161 -4.17 7.69 -0.48
CA PHE A 161 -2.74 7.38 -0.50
C PHE A 161 -2.42 6.05 -1.20
N VAL A 162 -3.33 5.07 -1.09
CA VAL A 162 -3.19 3.78 -1.80
C VAL A 162 -3.43 3.98 -3.29
N MET A 163 -4.50 4.70 -3.64
CA MET A 163 -4.83 4.97 -5.03
C MET A 163 -3.78 5.83 -5.71
N TYR A 164 -3.25 6.85 -5.04
CA TYR A 164 -2.13 7.65 -5.55
C TYR A 164 -0.94 6.76 -5.90
N GLU A 165 -0.50 5.89 -4.98
CA GLU A 165 0.61 4.96 -5.23
C GLU A 165 0.35 4.05 -6.43
N LEU A 166 -0.87 3.51 -6.55
CA LEU A 166 -1.24 2.62 -7.65
C LEU A 166 -1.29 3.35 -8.99
N LEU A 167 -1.82 4.56 -9.02
CA LEU A 167 -1.90 5.37 -10.23
C LEU A 167 -0.50 5.77 -10.70
N ASP A 168 0.38 6.17 -9.78
CA ASP A 168 1.78 6.52 -10.08
C ASP A 168 2.56 5.33 -10.63
N GLN A 169 2.39 4.13 -10.07
CA GLN A 169 3.00 2.91 -10.63
C GLN A 169 2.53 2.60 -12.06
N ASN A 170 1.27 2.92 -12.37
CA ASN A 170 0.70 2.65 -13.68
C ASN A 170 0.93 3.78 -14.69
N SER A 171 1.25 5.01 -14.25
CA SER A 171 1.65 6.09 -15.16
C SER A 171 3.01 5.83 -15.80
N ASP A 172 3.95 5.27 -15.05
CA ASP A 172 5.31 4.97 -15.53
C ASP A 172 5.35 3.78 -16.51
N SER A 173 4.28 2.98 -16.57
CA SER A 173 4.22 1.77 -17.40
C SER A 173 4.03 2.04 -18.90
N GLY A 174 3.73 3.29 -19.28
CA GLY A 174 3.53 3.70 -20.67
C GLY A 174 4.81 4.10 -21.44
N ASP A 175 5.91 4.37 -20.72
CA ASP A 175 7.14 4.97 -21.31
C ASP A 175 8.33 3.99 -21.36
N THR A 176 8.10 2.68 -21.32
CA THR A 176 9.16 1.66 -21.52
C THR A 176 8.82 0.64 -22.59
#